data_AF-A0A916SDN0-F1
#
_entry.id   AF-A0A916SDN0-F1
#
_cell.length_a   1.000
_cell.length_b   1.000
_cell.length_c   1.000
_cell.angle_alpha   90.00
_cell.angle_beta   90.00
_cell.angle_gamma   90.00
#
_symmetry.space_group_name_H-M   'P 1'
#
loop_
_entity.id
_entity.type
_entity.pdbx_description
1 polymer ?
#
loop_
_entity_poly.entity_id
_entity_poly.type
_entity_poly.pdbx_seq_one_letter_code
_entity_poly.pdbx_strand_id
1 'polypeptide(L)'
;MVVFLIDADNLSSPAWIEEAFRELESEGEISVRRAYGSAENLRGLAEVLRVLAVRPFVNLYLTKNTTDLALAVDAMELACQTPKPQTIVIGSGDADFVPLLVRLRERGIRLVCVSEQSKMASEAISAYHRVIHVGQNKGTQTRQLSSTPGKPSTLAPKKAVAKKVPAKKIAEKPVAAKKAALKKVVEKSATGAPGDVSVQRILEVVPGLRSEKFLRLGDVAKLLHDAKLLGKNSATPKLFKKFPHHFELAPAKQPNEVRYIPSSR
;
A
#
# COMPACT_ATOMS: atom_id res chain seq x y z
N MET A 1 15.44 0.74 -27.92
CA MET A 1 14.30 0.23 -27.13
C MET A 1 14.61 0.38 -25.65
N VAL A 2 13.67 0.98 -24.90
CA VAL A 2 13.69 1.04 -23.43
C VAL A 2 12.73 0.00 -22.87
N VAL A 3 13.18 -0.71 -21.83
CA VAL A 3 12.40 -1.69 -21.08
C VAL A 3 12.20 -1.16 -19.67
N PHE A 4 10.97 -1.20 -19.15
CA PHE A 4 10.68 -0.91 -17.75
C PHE A 4 10.06 -2.13 -17.05
N LEU A 5 10.79 -2.66 -16.07
CA LEU A 5 10.40 -3.78 -15.22
C LEU A 5 10.10 -3.26 -13.82
N ILE A 6 8.83 -3.27 -13.45
CA ILE A 6 8.33 -2.76 -12.17
C ILE A 6 8.22 -3.92 -11.20
N ASP A 7 8.86 -3.79 -10.04
CA ASP A 7 8.58 -4.64 -8.90
C ASP A 7 7.45 -3.99 -8.10
N ALA A 8 6.27 -4.58 -8.12
CA ALA A 8 5.06 -4.06 -7.47
C ALA A 8 5.11 -4.21 -5.94
N ASP A 9 6.02 -5.03 -5.40
CA ASP A 9 6.22 -5.16 -3.96
C ASP A 9 7.05 -3.96 -3.43
N ASN A 10 7.98 -3.45 -4.25
CA ASN A 10 8.79 -2.26 -3.93
C ASN A 10 8.16 -0.94 -4.43
N LEU A 11 7.60 -0.91 -5.63
CA LEU A 11 6.96 0.25 -6.26
C LEU A 11 5.43 0.16 -6.21
N SER A 12 4.90 0.13 -4.99
CA SER A 12 3.50 -0.22 -4.68
C SER A 12 2.50 0.95 -4.71
N SER A 13 2.87 2.10 -5.27
CA SER A 13 2.01 3.31 -5.28
C SER A 13 1.70 3.74 -6.72
N PRO A 14 0.41 3.96 -7.06
CA PRO A 14 0.04 4.46 -8.38
C PRO A 14 0.73 5.78 -8.75
N ALA A 15 0.81 6.72 -7.80
CA ALA A 15 1.43 8.02 -8.04
C ALA A 15 2.93 7.91 -8.35
N TRP A 16 3.62 6.95 -7.73
CA TRP A 16 5.05 6.70 -7.99
C TRP A 16 5.28 6.13 -9.39
N ILE A 17 4.41 5.22 -9.83
CA ILE A 17 4.49 4.66 -11.19
C ILE A 17 4.24 5.77 -12.22
N GLU A 18 3.21 6.59 -12.03
CA GLU A 18 2.95 7.72 -12.94
C GLU A 18 4.12 8.72 -12.98
N GLU A 19 4.71 9.04 -11.83
CA GLU A 19 5.90 9.90 -11.77
C GLU A 19 7.10 9.26 -12.49
N ALA A 20 7.31 7.96 -12.31
CA ALA A 20 8.35 7.22 -13.00
C ALA A 20 8.19 7.30 -14.52
N PHE A 21 6.99 7.06 -15.05
CA PHE A 21 6.73 7.15 -16.49
C PHE A 21 7.04 8.54 -17.03
N ARG A 22 6.67 9.62 -16.32
CA ARG A 22 6.98 11.00 -16.72
C ARG A 22 8.49 11.27 -16.76
N GLU A 23 9.23 10.85 -15.72
CA GLU A 23 10.68 11.06 -15.67
C GLU A 23 11.44 10.24 -16.74
N LEU A 24 10.93 9.05 -17.05
CA LEU A 24 11.49 8.14 -18.04
C LEU A 24 11.24 8.57 -19.50
N GLU A 25 10.38 9.55 -19.77
CA GLU A 25 10.21 10.13 -21.12
C GLU A 25 11.56 10.62 -21.67
N SER A 26 12.45 11.09 -20.79
CA SER A 26 13.81 11.53 -21.15
C SER A 26 14.74 10.41 -21.62
N GLU A 27 14.46 9.14 -21.28
CA GLU A 27 15.25 7.98 -21.71
C GLU A 27 14.80 7.44 -23.07
N GLY A 28 13.64 7.89 -23.57
CA GLY A 28 13.03 7.46 -24.83
C GLY A 28 11.76 6.64 -24.64
N GLU A 29 11.23 6.11 -25.75
CA GLU A 29 9.99 5.34 -25.72
C GLU A 29 10.16 3.99 -24.98
N ILE A 30 9.34 3.79 -23.93
CA ILE A 30 9.28 2.54 -23.17
C ILE A 30 8.43 1.52 -23.95
N SER A 31 9.11 0.66 -24.70
CA SER A 31 8.47 -0.35 -25.55
C SER A 31 7.99 -1.58 -24.77
N VAL A 32 8.72 -1.98 -23.71
CA VAL A 32 8.33 -3.11 -22.85
C VAL A 32 8.01 -2.59 -21.46
N ARG A 33 6.78 -2.87 -20.99
CA ARG A 33 6.26 -2.43 -19.69
C ARG A 33 5.71 -3.64 -18.95
N ARG A 34 6.41 -4.09 -17.91
CA ARG A 34 6.00 -5.27 -17.13
C ARG A 34 5.98 -4.91 -15.64
N ALA A 35 4.97 -5.39 -14.92
CA ALA A 35 4.91 -5.28 -13.46
C ALA A 35 4.80 -6.67 -12.84
N TYR A 36 5.68 -6.99 -11.90
CA TYR A 36 5.77 -8.27 -11.22
C TYR A 36 5.37 -8.11 -9.76
N GLY A 37 4.62 -9.05 -9.21
CA GLY A 37 4.32 -9.03 -7.78
C GLY A 37 3.16 -9.92 -7.41
N SER A 38 2.75 -9.83 -6.16
CA SER A 38 1.59 -10.56 -5.67
C SER A 38 0.28 -10.09 -6.33
N ALA A 39 -0.72 -10.98 -6.36
CA ALA A 39 -2.06 -10.64 -6.85
C ALA A 39 -2.68 -9.44 -6.10
N GLU A 40 -2.35 -9.27 -4.82
CA GLU A 40 -2.82 -8.17 -3.98
C GLU A 40 -2.19 -6.84 -4.42
N ASN A 41 -0.86 -6.78 -4.54
CA ASN A 41 -0.15 -5.56 -4.93
C ASN A 41 -0.51 -5.13 -6.36
N LEU A 42 -0.56 -6.09 -7.30
CA LEU A 42 -0.96 -5.80 -8.67
C LEU A 42 -2.42 -5.35 -8.79
N ARG A 43 -3.32 -5.86 -7.93
CA ARG A 43 -4.71 -5.38 -7.85
C ARG A 43 -4.77 -3.94 -7.34
N GLY A 44 -3.93 -3.57 -6.36
CA GLY A 44 -3.81 -2.19 -5.88
C GLY A 44 -3.34 -1.21 -6.96
N LEU A 45 -2.61 -1.70 -7.96
CA LEU A 45 -2.11 -0.92 -9.08
C LEU A 45 -2.95 -1.07 -10.37
N ALA A 46 -4.04 -1.84 -10.35
CA ALA A 46 -4.73 -2.28 -11.56
C ALA A 46 -5.11 -1.13 -12.52
N GLU A 47 -5.60 -0.02 -11.98
CA GLU A 47 -6.02 1.13 -12.78
C GLU A 47 -4.84 1.84 -13.45
N VAL A 48 -3.76 2.09 -12.71
CA VAL A 48 -2.56 2.74 -13.28
C VAL A 48 -1.87 1.84 -14.31
N LEU A 49 -1.80 0.52 -14.05
CA LEU A 49 -1.24 -0.44 -15.00
C LEU A 49 -2.07 -0.49 -16.29
N ARG A 50 -3.40 -0.43 -16.16
CA ARG A 50 -4.33 -0.39 -17.31
C ARG A 50 -4.14 0.87 -18.15
N VAL A 51 -4.11 2.05 -17.51
CA VAL A 51 -3.97 3.35 -18.19
C VAL A 51 -2.62 3.46 -18.90
N LEU A 52 -1.54 2.98 -18.27
CA LEU A 52 -0.18 3.06 -18.80
C LEU A 52 0.21 1.86 -19.69
N ALA A 53 -0.74 0.97 -19.99
CA ALA A 53 -0.54 -0.25 -20.77
C ALA A 53 0.62 -1.13 -20.25
N VAL A 54 0.73 -1.25 -18.92
CA VAL A 54 1.70 -2.11 -18.25
C VAL A 54 1.12 -3.51 -18.10
N ARG A 55 1.84 -4.52 -18.58
CA ARG A 55 1.41 -5.91 -18.46
C ARG A 55 1.72 -6.44 -17.04
N PRO A 56 0.71 -6.88 -16.26
CA PRO A 56 0.96 -7.51 -14.96
C PRO A 56 1.41 -8.98 -15.10
N PHE A 57 2.33 -9.40 -14.25
CA PHE A 57 2.85 -10.75 -14.08
C PHE A 57 2.64 -11.15 -12.61
N VAL A 58 1.54 -11.86 -12.38
CA VAL A 58 1.16 -12.30 -11.04
C VAL A 58 2.00 -13.49 -10.62
N ASN A 59 2.75 -13.33 -9.53
CA ASN A 59 3.56 -14.39 -8.95
C ASN A 59 2.87 -14.97 -7.71
N LEU A 60 2.85 -16.30 -7.62
CA LEU A 60 2.49 -16.98 -6.38
C LEU A 60 3.68 -16.92 -5.43
N TYR A 61 3.45 -16.51 -4.18
CA TYR A 61 4.51 -16.38 -3.18
C TYR A 61 4.95 -17.76 -2.67
N LEU A 62 5.78 -18.46 -3.46
CA LEU A 62 6.31 -19.78 -3.12
C LEU A 62 7.48 -19.67 -2.14
N THR A 63 8.38 -18.73 -2.42
CA THR A 63 9.53 -18.37 -1.58
C THR A 63 9.67 -16.84 -1.52
N LYS A 64 10.50 -16.35 -0.59
CA LYS A 64 10.68 -14.91 -0.35
C LYS A 64 11.04 -14.11 -1.61
N ASN A 65 11.81 -14.72 -2.51
CA ASN A 65 12.43 -14.03 -3.67
C ASN A 65 11.76 -14.41 -5.00
N THR A 66 10.51 -14.90 -4.97
CA THR A 66 9.83 -15.37 -6.19
C THR A 66 9.63 -14.23 -7.20
N THR A 67 9.22 -13.05 -6.72
CA THR A 67 9.03 -11.86 -7.56
C THR A 67 10.34 -11.42 -8.19
N ASP A 68 11.40 -11.31 -7.39
CA ASP A 68 12.71 -10.82 -7.84
C ASP A 68 13.33 -11.75 -8.88
N LEU A 69 13.23 -13.07 -8.66
CA LEU A 69 13.75 -14.05 -9.58
C LEU A 69 12.99 -14.05 -10.91
N ALA A 70 11.65 -13.94 -10.89
CA ALA A 70 10.84 -13.85 -12.10
C ALA A 70 11.22 -12.60 -12.92
N LEU A 71 11.38 -11.45 -12.25
CA LEU A 71 11.81 -10.20 -12.87
C LEU A 71 13.22 -10.35 -13.47
N ALA A 72 14.16 -10.93 -12.72
CA ALA A 72 15.55 -11.10 -13.15
C ALA A 72 15.69 -12.04 -14.36
N VAL A 73 14.92 -13.13 -14.40
CA VAL A 73 14.87 -14.05 -15.54
C VAL A 73 14.38 -13.33 -16.79
N ASP A 74 13.27 -12.60 -16.71
CA ASP A 74 12.72 -11.84 -17.83
C ASP A 74 13.68 -10.72 -18.29
N ALA A 75 14.35 -10.04 -17.35
CA ALA A 75 15.36 -9.03 -17.68
C ALA A 75 16.52 -9.61 -18.50
N MET A 76 17.01 -10.79 -18.12
CA MET A 76 18.08 -11.49 -18.83
C MET A 76 17.62 -12.05 -20.18
N GLU A 77 16.39 -12.54 -20.28
CA GLU A 77 15.80 -12.97 -21.55
C GLU A 77 15.76 -11.78 -22.53
N LEU A 78 15.22 -10.64 -22.10
CA LEU A 78 15.18 -9.40 -22.89
C LEU A 78 16.59 -8.95 -23.29
N ALA A 79 17.57 -9.07 -22.39
CA ALA A 79 18.97 -8.74 -22.68
C ALA A 79 19.66 -9.67 -23.69
N CYS A 80 19.06 -10.82 -24.01
CA CYS A 80 19.54 -11.75 -25.04
C CYS A 80 18.87 -11.56 -26.40
N GLN A 81 17.88 -10.68 -26.51
CA GLN A 81 17.19 -10.42 -27.78
C GLN A 81 18.07 -9.68 -28.77
N THR A 82 17.74 -9.82 -30.06
CA THR A 82 18.35 -9.07 -31.16
C THR A 82 17.27 -8.32 -31.93
N PRO A 83 17.27 -6.97 -31.94
CA PRO A 83 18.22 -6.09 -31.25
C PRO A 83 18.04 -6.11 -29.72
N LYS A 84 19.15 -6.01 -28.99
CA LYS A 84 19.11 -5.92 -27.52
C LYS A 84 18.55 -4.56 -27.05
N PRO A 85 17.96 -4.49 -25.84
CA PRO A 85 17.59 -3.22 -25.22
C PRO A 85 18.78 -2.27 -25.10
N GLN A 86 18.53 -0.97 -25.31
CA GLN A 86 19.53 0.07 -25.05
C GLN A 86 19.56 0.42 -23.56
N THR A 87 18.37 0.50 -22.96
CA THR A 87 18.17 0.83 -21.55
C THR A 87 17.20 -0.17 -20.92
N ILE A 88 17.56 -0.69 -19.75
CA ILE A 88 16.66 -1.42 -18.86
C ILE A 88 16.49 -0.60 -17.59
N VAL A 89 15.23 -0.34 -17.25
CA VAL A 89 14.82 0.35 -16.04
C VAL A 89 14.28 -0.68 -15.06
N ILE A 90 14.81 -0.69 -13.84
CA ILE A 90 14.33 -1.52 -12.74
C ILE A 90 13.59 -0.63 -11.74
N GLY A 91 12.31 -0.93 -11.53
CA GLY A 91 11.44 -0.28 -10.55
C GLY A 91 11.61 -0.85 -9.15
N SER A 92 12.85 -0.99 -8.67
CA SER A 92 13.18 -1.47 -7.33
C SER A 92 14.50 -0.89 -6.86
N GLY A 93 14.56 -0.50 -5.59
CA GLY A 93 15.76 -0.02 -4.91
C GLY A 93 16.54 -1.11 -4.17
N ASP A 94 16.12 -2.39 -4.28
CA ASP A 94 16.71 -3.51 -3.54
C ASP A 94 18.14 -3.84 -4.02
N ALA A 95 19.02 -4.15 -3.07
CA ALA A 95 20.40 -4.57 -3.32
C ALA A 95 20.49 -6.01 -3.87
N ASP A 96 19.45 -6.83 -3.69
CA ASP A 96 19.41 -8.20 -4.22
C ASP A 96 19.48 -8.23 -5.76
N PHE A 97 19.18 -7.12 -6.45
CA PHE A 97 19.34 -7.01 -7.90
C PHE A 97 20.78 -6.74 -8.36
N VAL A 98 21.72 -6.35 -7.50
CA VAL A 98 23.09 -5.97 -7.92
C VAL A 98 23.76 -7.03 -8.83
N PRO A 99 23.71 -8.34 -8.53
CA PRO A 99 24.27 -9.35 -9.45
C PRO A 99 23.66 -9.32 -10.85
N LEU A 100 22.33 -9.12 -10.96
CA LEU A 100 21.65 -8.95 -12.25
C LEU A 100 22.17 -7.70 -12.98
N LEU A 101 22.26 -6.57 -12.27
CA LEU A 101 22.72 -5.30 -12.85
C LEU A 101 24.14 -5.42 -13.42
N VAL A 102 25.04 -6.08 -12.71
CA VAL A 102 26.41 -6.33 -13.20
C VAL A 102 26.37 -7.09 -14.53
N ARG A 103 25.57 -8.16 -14.62
CA ARG A 103 25.44 -8.97 -15.86
C ARG A 103 24.82 -8.20 -17.02
N LEU A 104 23.84 -7.33 -16.76
CA LEU A 104 23.26 -6.46 -17.78
C LEU A 104 24.26 -5.40 -18.26
N ARG A 105 25.06 -4.84 -17.34
CA ARG A 105 26.10 -3.85 -17.66
C ARG A 105 27.23 -4.45 -18.49
N GLU A 106 27.66 -5.68 -18.19
CA GLU A 106 28.64 -6.44 -19.00
C GLU A 106 28.17 -6.61 -20.46
N ARG A 107 26.85 -6.61 -20.69
CA ARG A 107 26.26 -6.65 -22.03
C ARG A 107 26.18 -5.26 -22.68
N GLY A 108 26.67 -4.21 -22.05
CA GLY A 108 26.61 -2.84 -22.54
C GLY A 108 25.20 -2.25 -22.55
N ILE A 109 24.33 -2.68 -21.63
CA ILE A 109 22.99 -2.14 -21.47
C ILE A 109 23.04 -1.03 -20.41
N ARG A 110 22.44 0.14 -20.71
CA ARG A 110 22.29 1.23 -19.74
C ARG A 110 21.25 0.84 -18.68
N LEU A 111 21.56 1.11 -17.43
CA LEU A 111 20.72 0.73 -16.29
C LEU A 111 20.22 1.95 -15.54
N VAL A 112 18.91 2.03 -15.35
CA VAL A 112 18.24 3.09 -14.60
C VAL A 112 17.44 2.45 -13.47
N CYS A 113 17.54 3.02 -12.27
CA CYS A 113 16.72 2.66 -11.13
C CYS A 113 15.57 3.64 -10.99
N VAL A 114 14.38 3.14 -10.69
CA VAL A 114 13.27 3.93 -10.15
C VAL A 114 12.97 3.40 -8.76
N SER A 115 13.11 4.23 -7.73
CA SER A 115 12.79 3.85 -6.35
C SER A 115 12.26 5.03 -5.57
N GLU A 116 11.39 4.77 -4.60
CA GLU A 116 11.14 5.75 -3.55
C GLU A 116 12.45 5.96 -2.74
N GLN A 117 12.69 7.19 -2.26
CA GLN A 117 13.94 7.60 -1.64
C GLN A 117 14.34 6.73 -0.43
N SER A 118 13.39 6.42 0.45
CA SER A 118 13.63 5.61 1.66
C SER A 118 13.82 4.12 1.37
N LYS A 119 13.35 3.64 0.20
CA LYS A 119 13.51 2.26 -0.25
C LYS A 119 14.79 2.00 -1.05
N MET A 120 15.58 3.03 -1.32
CA MET A 120 16.83 2.87 -2.09
C MET A 120 17.96 2.35 -1.20
N ALA A 121 18.48 1.16 -1.49
CA ALA A 121 19.68 0.65 -0.83
C ALA A 121 20.94 1.38 -1.31
N SER A 122 21.72 1.94 -0.38
CA SER A 122 22.92 2.73 -0.69
C SER A 122 23.96 1.95 -1.51
N GLU A 123 24.08 0.65 -1.26
CA GLU A 123 25.02 -0.26 -1.93
C GLU A 123 24.66 -0.47 -3.40
N ALA A 124 23.36 -0.42 -3.73
CA ALA A 124 22.87 -0.65 -5.09
C ALA A 124 23.06 0.56 -6.01
N ILE A 125 23.18 1.78 -5.46
CA ILE A 125 23.27 3.03 -6.24
C ILE A 125 24.38 2.98 -7.27
N SER A 126 25.56 2.48 -6.89
CA SER A 126 26.74 2.42 -7.76
C SER A 126 26.62 1.42 -8.93
N ALA A 127 25.66 0.49 -8.86
CA ALA A 127 25.39 -0.47 -9.92
C ALA A 127 24.54 0.13 -11.05
N TYR A 128 23.82 1.22 -10.78
CA TYR A 128 23.00 1.93 -11.76
C TYR A 128 23.76 3.09 -12.40
N HIS A 129 23.40 3.42 -13.65
CA HIS A 129 23.94 4.59 -14.35
C HIS A 129 23.17 5.86 -13.98
N ARG A 130 21.90 5.72 -13.58
CA ARG A 130 21.03 6.80 -13.13
C ARG A 130 20.03 6.24 -12.12
N VAL A 131 19.73 7.00 -11.07
CA VAL A 131 18.67 6.71 -10.10
C VAL A 131 17.64 7.82 -10.18
N ILE A 132 16.37 7.45 -10.30
CA ILE A 132 15.21 8.34 -10.31
C ILE A 132 14.45 8.10 -9.02
N HIS A 133 14.31 9.15 -8.22
CA HIS A 133 13.55 9.12 -6.97
C HIS A 133 12.12 9.59 -7.20
N VAL A 134 11.16 8.78 -6.76
CA VAL A 134 9.72 9.07 -6.83
C VAL A 134 9.13 9.24 -5.43
N GLY A 135 7.94 9.82 -5.35
CA GLY A 135 7.27 10.05 -4.07
C GLY A 135 7.83 11.22 -3.28
N GLN A 136 8.69 12.04 -3.90
CA GLN A 136 9.09 13.30 -3.30
C GLN A 136 7.86 14.22 -3.29
N ASN A 137 7.49 14.73 -2.12
CA ASN A 137 6.56 15.83 -2.00
C ASN A 137 7.21 17.08 -2.60
N LYS A 138 7.24 17.18 -3.94
CA LYS A 138 7.50 18.43 -4.63
C LYS A 138 6.26 19.29 -4.38
N GLY A 139 6.24 19.95 -3.22
CA GLY A 139 5.36 21.10 -2.99
C GLY A 139 5.48 22.01 -4.19
N THR A 140 4.33 22.36 -4.76
CA THR A 140 4.11 23.08 -6.01
C THR A 140 5.20 24.13 -6.28
N GLN A 141 6.31 23.74 -6.89
CA GLN A 141 7.20 24.70 -7.53
C GLN A 141 6.61 24.93 -8.91
N THR A 142 5.60 25.81 -8.94
CA THR A 142 5.31 26.60 -10.13
C THR A 142 6.63 27.08 -10.69
N ARG A 143 6.99 26.59 -11.89
CA ARG A 143 7.92 27.28 -12.78
C ARG A 143 7.38 28.70 -12.95
N GLN A 144 7.90 29.63 -12.15
CA GLN A 144 7.77 31.05 -12.39
C GLN A 144 8.53 31.33 -13.68
N LEU A 145 7.80 31.45 -14.78
CA LEU A 145 8.29 32.15 -15.95
C LEU A 145 8.42 33.62 -15.56
N SER A 146 9.67 34.06 -15.50
CA SER A 146 10.10 35.44 -15.32
C SER A 146 9.47 36.36 -16.36
N SER A 147 8.77 37.37 -15.86
CA SER A 147 8.21 38.53 -16.55
C SER A 147 9.27 39.54 -16.99
N THR A 148 9.02 40.27 -18.10
CA THR A 148 8.96 41.76 -18.22
C THR A 148 8.80 42.19 -19.71
N PRO A 149 8.47 43.45 -20.08
CA PRO A 149 7.19 44.15 -19.83
C PRO A 149 6.67 44.99 -21.04
N GLY A 150 5.37 45.33 -21.10
CA GLY A 150 4.85 46.35 -22.03
C GLY A 150 3.32 46.56 -21.95
N LYS A 151 2.89 47.63 -21.26
CA LYS A 151 1.50 48.15 -21.08
C LYS A 151 1.29 49.36 -22.03
N PRO A 152 0.15 50.11 -22.07
CA PRO A 152 -1.20 49.91 -21.48
C PRO A 152 -2.43 50.34 -22.35
N SER A 153 -3.64 50.13 -21.79
CA SER A 153 -4.86 50.98 -21.89
C SER A 153 -5.78 50.76 -23.11
N THR A 154 -7.13 50.75 -23.07
CA THR A 154 -8.11 51.32 -22.13
C THR A 154 -9.56 50.85 -22.43
N LEU A 155 -10.46 51.05 -21.46
CA LEU A 155 -11.94 51.30 -21.53
C LEU A 155 -12.93 50.12 -21.43
N ALA A 156 -13.51 50.01 -20.23
CA ALA A 156 -14.85 49.46 -19.91
C ALA A 156 -15.96 50.53 -20.24
N PRO A 157 -17.27 50.46 -19.82
CA PRO A 157 -17.98 49.49 -18.97
C PRO A 157 -19.53 49.28 -19.26
N LYS A 158 -20.22 48.57 -18.32
CA LYS A 158 -21.68 48.59 -17.95
C LYS A 158 -22.63 47.69 -18.77
N LYS A 159 -23.67 47.01 -18.25
CA LYS A 159 -24.53 47.03 -17.02
C LYS A 159 -25.20 45.62 -16.91
N ALA A 160 -25.35 44.99 -15.73
CA ALA A 160 -26.50 45.04 -14.79
C ALA A 160 -27.84 44.54 -15.41
N VAL A 161 -28.73 43.70 -14.84
CA VAL A 161 -29.24 43.48 -13.46
C VAL A 161 -30.05 42.16 -13.43
N ALA A 162 -29.97 41.42 -12.29
CA ALA A 162 -30.98 40.64 -11.51
C ALA A 162 -32.31 40.13 -12.15
N LYS A 163 -33.04 39.10 -11.66
CA LYS A 163 -33.26 38.54 -10.31
C LYS A 163 -34.24 37.34 -10.42
N LYS A 164 -34.32 36.55 -9.34
CA LYS A 164 -35.48 35.77 -8.80
C LYS A 164 -35.75 34.32 -9.26
N VAL A 165 -35.33 33.40 -8.37
CA VAL A 165 -36.12 32.28 -7.80
C VAL A 165 -37.40 32.80 -7.10
N PRO A 166 -38.49 32.03 -6.82
CA PRO A 166 -38.42 30.79 -5.99
C PRO A 166 -39.53 29.69 -6.11
N ALA A 167 -39.28 28.58 -5.37
CA ALA A 167 -40.21 27.82 -4.51
C ALA A 167 -40.94 26.53 -4.99
N LYS A 168 -40.50 25.39 -4.41
CA LYS A 168 -41.17 24.44 -3.48
C LYS A 168 -42.50 23.71 -3.83
N LYS A 169 -42.45 22.37 -3.71
CA LYS A 169 -43.41 21.37 -3.13
C LYS A 169 -42.71 19.99 -3.24
N ILE A 170 -42.41 19.15 -2.24
CA ILE A 170 -43.06 18.51 -1.07
C ILE A 170 -44.25 17.58 -1.40
N ALA A 171 -44.16 16.37 -0.81
CA ALA A 171 -45.10 15.24 -0.63
C ALA A 171 -44.96 14.10 -1.67
N GLU A 172 -44.94 12.80 -1.34
CA GLU A 172 -45.13 12.06 -0.07
C GLU A 172 -44.71 10.58 -0.26
N LYS A 173 -44.34 9.90 0.84
CA LYS A 173 -44.24 8.43 0.97
C LYS A 173 -45.65 7.81 1.13
N PRO A 174 -45.77 6.49 0.94
CA PRO A 174 -46.30 5.68 2.05
C PRO A 174 -45.37 4.55 2.51
N VAL A 175 -45.65 4.09 3.73
CA VAL A 175 -44.92 3.15 4.59
C VAL A 175 -45.71 1.84 4.74
N ALA A 176 -45.02 0.71 4.92
CA ALA A 176 -45.34 -0.50 5.73
C ALA A 176 -44.93 -1.79 4.97
N ALA A 177 -44.30 -2.81 5.56
CA ALA A 177 -44.57 -3.40 6.87
C ALA A 177 -43.33 -4.01 7.55
N LYS A 178 -43.38 -3.98 8.90
CA LYS A 178 -42.52 -4.71 9.85
C LYS A 178 -42.87 -6.20 9.86
N LYS A 179 -41.89 -7.06 10.19
CA LYS A 179 -42.07 -8.14 11.17
C LYS A 179 -40.77 -8.38 11.94
N ALA A 180 -40.90 -8.34 13.26
CA ALA A 180 -39.89 -8.65 14.26
C ALA A 180 -40.30 -9.94 14.98
N ALA A 181 -39.34 -10.78 15.37
CA ALA A 181 -39.38 -11.71 16.50
C ALA A 181 -37.96 -12.31 16.65
N LEU A 182 -37.15 -11.89 17.64
CA LEU A 182 -37.09 -12.30 19.05
C LEU A 182 -36.36 -13.64 19.31
N LYS A 183 -35.13 -13.46 19.82
CA LYS A 183 -34.45 -14.13 20.95
C LYS A 183 -34.59 -15.65 21.12
N LYS A 184 -33.42 -16.31 21.22
CA LYS A 184 -33.20 -17.33 22.25
C LYS A 184 -31.79 -17.18 22.85
N VAL A 185 -31.78 -16.80 24.12
CA VAL A 185 -30.65 -16.92 25.04
C VAL A 185 -30.58 -18.38 25.44
N VAL A 186 -29.42 -19.01 25.31
CA VAL A 186 -29.10 -20.26 26.00
C VAL A 186 -27.70 -20.09 26.57
N GLU A 187 -27.65 -19.85 27.88
CA GLU A 187 -26.50 -20.20 28.69
C GLU A 187 -26.29 -21.71 28.59
N LYS A 188 -25.09 -22.11 28.17
CA LYS A 188 -24.58 -23.46 28.42
C LYS A 188 -23.13 -23.35 28.84
N SER A 189 -22.95 -23.56 30.13
CA SER A 189 -21.72 -24.04 30.73
C SER A 189 -21.32 -25.40 30.13
N ALA A 190 -20.02 -25.67 30.23
CA ALA A 190 -19.31 -26.94 30.07
C ALA A 190 -18.61 -27.23 28.72
N THR A 191 -17.30 -27.42 28.86
CA THR A 191 -16.48 -28.50 28.28
C THR A 191 -16.22 -28.52 26.77
N GLY A 192 -14.98 -28.18 26.41
CA GLY A 192 -14.15 -28.97 25.49
C GLY A 192 -14.50 -28.97 24.00
N ALA A 193 -14.06 -27.95 23.27
CA ALA A 193 -13.78 -28.02 21.83
C ALA A 193 -12.68 -27.00 21.44
N PRO A 194 -11.77 -27.32 20.50
CA PRO A 194 -10.69 -26.43 20.11
C PRO A 194 -11.23 -25.36 19.16
N GLY A 195 -11.33 -24.11 19.62
CA GLY A 195 -11.72 -23.00 18.74
C GLY A 195 -12.22 -21.74 19.43
N ASP A 196 -12.73 -21.83 20.66
CA ASP A 196 -13.26 -20.68 21.37
C ASP A 196 -12.17 -20.00 22.21
N VAL A 197 -11.77 -18.79 21.77
CA VAL A 197 -10.83 -17.94 22.49
C VAL A 197 -11.51 -17.47 23.79
N SER A 198 -11.13 -18.05 24.93
CA SER A 198 -11.63 -17.64 26.26
C SER A 198 -10.68 -16.65 26.95
N VAL A 199 -11.21 -15.81 27.84
CA VAL A 199 -10.41 -14.85 28.65
C VAL A 199 -9.30 -15.57 29.41
N GLN A 200 -9.62 -16.74 29.98
CA GLN A 200 -8.68 -17.54 30.75
C GLN A 200 -7.52 -18.05 29.89
N ARG A 201 -7.81 -18.42 28.63
CA ARG A 201 -6.78 -18.86 27.69
C ARG A 201 -5.87 -17.71 27.22
N ILE A 202 -6.43 -16.51 27.06
CA ILE A 202 -5.65 -15.29 26.80
C ILE A 202 -4.70 -15.00 27.98
N LEU A 203 -5.16 -15.14 29.23
CA LEU A 203 -4.37 -14.91 30.44
C LEU A 203 -3.33 -16.01 30.73
N GLU A 204 -3.50 -17.21 30.17
CA GLU A 204 -2.49 -18.28 30.19
C GLU A 204 -1.34 -17.99 29.22
N VAL A 205 -1.66 -17.51 28.02
CA VAL A 205 -0.66 -17.21 26.97
C VAL A 205 0.09 -15.92 27.26
N VAL A 206 -0.57 -14.95 27.89
CA VAL A 206 0.02 -13.65 28.23
C VAL A 206 -0.08 -13.43 29.74
N PRO A 207 0.79 -14.06 30.54
CA PRO A 207 0.76 -13.93 32.00
C PRO A 207 1.02 -12.49 32.47
N GLY A 208 1.71 -11.67 31.65
CA GLY A 208 1.93 -10.25 31.93
C GLY A 208 0.63 -9.44 32.10
N LEU A 209 -0.47 -9.85 31.46
CA LEU A 209 -1.77 -9.18 31.60
C LEU A 209 -2.32 -9.30 33.03
N ARG A 210 -1.96 -10.35 33.77
CA ARG A 210 -2.34 -10.53 35.18
C ARG A 210 -1.72 -9.50 36.11
N SER A 211 -0.71 -8.76 35.65
CA SER A 211 -0.02 -7.73 36.45
C SER A 211 -0.75 -6.39 36.49
N GLU A 212 -1.95 -6.28 35.90
CA GLU A 212 -2.80 -5.06 35.86
C GLU A 212 -2.09 -3.81 35.28
N LYS A 213 -0.98 -4.03 34.57
CA LYS A 213 -0.23 -2.98 33.86
C LYS A 213 -0.64 -2.95 32.39
N PHE A 214 -0.49 -1.78 31.78
CA PHE A 214 -0.64 -1.64 30.34
C PHE A 214 0.52 -2.35 29.63
N LEU A 215 0.17 -3.20 28.68
CA LEU A 215 1.10 -3.92 27.82
C LEU A 215 0.91 -3.48 26.38
N ARG A 216 2.02 -3.37 25.64
CA ARG A 216 2.00 -3.03 24.22
C ARG A 216 1.24 -4.10 23.43
N LEU A 217 0.27 -3.68 22.63
CA LEU A 217 -0.54 -4.57 21.80
C LEU A 217 0.30 -5.39 20.82
N GLY A 218 1.45 -4.87 20.37
CA GLY A 218 2.38 -5.60 19.50
C GLY A 218 2.97 -6.85 20.16
N ASP A 219 3.41 -6.74 21.42
CA ASP A 219 4.00 -7.86 22.17
C ASP A 219 2.93 -8.91 22.50
N VAL A 220 1.73 -8.44 22.85
CA VAL A 220 0.56 -9.29 23.11
C VAL A 220 0.07 -9.97 21.83
N ALA A 221 0.09 -9.28 20.69
CA ALA A 221 -0.29 -9.85 19.39
C ALA A 221 0.62 -11.00 18.99
N LYS A 222 1.94 -10.84 19.20
CA LYS A 222 2.93 -11.87 18.89
C LYS A 222 2.63 -13.16 19.67
N LEU A 223 2.46 -13.05 20.98
CA LEU A 223 2.13 -14.19 21.84
C LEU A 223 0.79 -14.86 21.48
N LEU A 224 -0.22 -14.08 21.12
CA LEU A 224 -1.53 -14.61 20.72
C LEU A 224 -1.52 -15.29 19.35
N HIS A 225 -0.69 -14.81 18.42
CA HIS A 225 -0.45 -15.47 17.13
C HIS A 225 0.35 -16.77 17.31
N ASP A 226 1.41 -16.74 18.12
CA ASP A 226 2.23 -17.91 18.43
C ASP A 226 1.40 -19.03 19.08
N ALA A 227 0.44 -18.66 19.95
CA ALA A 227 -0.50 -19.58 20.57
C ALA A 227 -1.71 -19.96 19.69
N LYS A 228 -1.76 -19.50 18.43
CA LYS A 228 -2.87 -19.72 17.47
C LYS A 228 -4.25 -19.29 17.99
N LEU A 229 -4.30 -18.37 18.95
CA LEU A 229 -5.54 -17.78 19.47
C LEU A 229 -6.04 -16.60 18.61
N LEU A 230 -5.19 -16.10 17.72
CA LEU A 230 -5.51 -15.04 16.77
C LEU A 230 -5.30 -15.58 15.34
N GLY A 231 -6.34 -15.51 14.50
CA GLY A 231 -6.21 -15.87 13.09
C GLY A 231 -5.17 -14.98 12.39
N LYS A 232 -4.47 -15.50 11.38
CA LYS A 232 -3.29 -14.87 10.74
C LYS A 232 -3.48 -13.38 10.33
N ASN A 233 -4.71 -12.95 10.05
CA ASN A 233 -5.05 -11.56 9.69
C ASN A 233 -6.03 -10.87 10.67
N SER A 234 -6.21 -11.44 11.86
CA SER A 234 -7.14 -10.90 12.87
C SER A 234 -6.47 -9.80 13.68
N ALA A 235 -7.05 -8.60 13.68
CA ALA A 235 -6.51 -7.49 14.45
C ALA A 235 -6.68 -7.72 15.96
N THR A 236 -5.59 -7.65 16.72
CA THR A 236 -5.55 -7.82 18.18
C THR A 236 -6.55 -6.91 18.94
N PRO A 237 -6.72 -5.61 18.57
CA PRO A 237 -7.74 -4.78 19.20
C PRO A 237 -9.17 -5.28 18.98
N LYS A 238 -9.46 -5.97 17.86
CA LYS A 238 -10.78 -6.56 17.61
C LYS A 238 -11.05 -7.76 18.51
N LEU A 239 -10.02 -8.52 18.89
CA LEU A 239 -10.17 -9.62 19.85
C LEU A 239 -10.52 -9.07 21.24
N PHE A 240 -9.77 -8.08 21.73
CA PHE A 240 -10.00 -7.50 23.05
C PHE A 240 -11.33 -6.74 23.16
N LYS A 241 -11.78 -6.10 22.07
CA LYS A 241 -13.13 -5.51 21.99
C LYS A 241 -14.27 -6.51 22.17
N LYS A 242 -14.04 -7.82 21.99
CA LYS A 242 -15.04 -8.86 22.30
C LYS A 242 -15.22 -9.08 23.80
N PHE A 243 -14.27 -8.61 24.62
CA PHE A 243 -14.24 -8.79 26.08
C PHE A 243 -14.11 -7.44 26.81
N PRO A 244 -15.06 -6.50 26.61
CA PRO A 244 -14.94 -5.12 27.10
C PRO A 244 -14.94 -5.01 28.64
N HIS A 245 -15.49 -5.99 29.35
CA HIS A 245 -15.52 -6.04 30.82
C HIS A 245 -14.25 -6.64 31.44
N HIS A 246 -13.34 -7.18 30.62
CA HIS A 246 -12.12 -7.85 31.08
C HIS A 246 -10.85 -7.19 30.53
N PHE A 247 -10.92 -6.44 29.43
CA PHE A 247 -9.75 -5.79 28.84
C PHE A 247 -10.02 -4.34 28.47
N GLU A 248 -9.09 -3.48 28.85
CA GLU A 248 -9.07 -2.06 28.55
C GLU A 248 -8.03 -1.77 27.48
N LEU A 249 -8.41 -0.99 26.47
CA LEU A 249 -7.55 -0.57 25.37
C LEU A 249 -7.28 0.93 25.46
N ALA A 250 -6.01 1.33 25.41
CA ALA A 250 -5.58 2.72 25.43
C ALA A 250 -4.58 3.02 24.30
N PRO A 251 -4.55 4.25 23.77
CA PRO A 251 -5.57 5.30 23.84
C PRO A 251 -6.80 5.00 22.94
N ALA A 252 -7.98 5.50 23.30
CA ALA A 252 -9.27 5.14 22.67
C ALA A 252 -9.37 5.38 21.15
N LYS A 253 -8.63 6.37 20.61
CA LYS A 253 -8.62 6.71 19.17
C LYS A 253 -7.70 5.80 18.34
N GLN A 254 -6.59 5.34 18.91
CA GLN A 254 -5.62 4.45 18.26
C GLN A 254 -5.03 3.51 19.32
N PRO A 255 -5.72 2.40 19.63
CA PRO A 255 -5.32 1.53 20.73
C PRO A 255 -3.97 0.87 20.41
N ASN A 256 -2.96 1.18 21.22
CA ASN A 256 -1.60 0.62 21.12
C ASN A 256 -1.20 -0.15 22.39
N GLU A 257 -2.00 -0.06 23.45
CA GLU A 257 -1.80 -0.75 24.72
C GLU A 257 -3.09 -1.44 25.18
N VAL A 258 -2.93 -2.55 25.91
CA VAL A 258 -4.00 -3.35 26.50
C VAL A 258 -3.68 -3.68 27.95
N ARG A 259 -4.68 -3.58 28.82
CA ARG A 259 -4.63 -3.98 30.22
C ARG A 259 -5.76 -4.95 30.52
N TYR A 260 -5.52 -5.94 31.36
CA TYR A 260 -6.59 -6.77 31.91
C TYR A 260 -7.17 -6.09 33.16
N ILE A 261 -8.49 -6.01 33.22
CA ILE A 261 -9.23 -5.56 34.39
C ILE A 261 -9.82 -6.84 35.03
N PRO A 262 -9.43 -7.21 36.25
CA PRO A 262 -10.10 -8.27 36.97
C PRO A 262 -11.56 -7.86 37.17
N SER A 263 -12.51 -8.67 36.70
CA SER A 263 -13.90 -8.49 37.10
C SER A 263 -13.99 -8.76 38.60
N SER A 264 -14.13 -7.70 39.40
CA SER A 264 -14.48 -7.82 40.82
C SER A 264 -15.78 -8.62 40.92
N ARG A 265 -15.77 -9.60 41.83
CA ARG A 265 -16.95 -10.35 42.29
C ARG A 265 -18.10 -9.43 42.69
#